data_AF-A0A3N8QKI6-F1
#
_entry.id   AF-A0A3N8QKI6-F1
#
_cell.length_a   1.000
_cell.length_b   1.000
_cell.length_c   1.000
_cell.angle_alpha   90.00
_cell.angle_beta   90.00
_cell.angle_gamma   90.00
#
_symmetry.space_group_name_H-M   'P 1'
#
loop_
_entity.id
_entity.type
_entity.pdbx_description
1 polymer ?
#
loop_
_entity_poly.entity_id
_entity_poly.type
_entity_poly.pdbx_seq_one_letter_code
_entity_poly.pdbx_strand_id
1 'polypeptide(L)'
;MHDRDLKQFIVEIRDTVDAHASIGARVPDNATHARSLSVSSETAAWFNALDNVDLSIPWTADDLLLYGNQASLTIGQTGYRVDASGCRLSGWHDDWIVLGQMGGDPVIVVPNGDVLFDRHGAGAWTPLRVAPSVTYFAHALWIWCDLYVGKYSRDIFDDSYEIRPAFLEEIQSRIGEALPDADAAVFMKMIDG
;
A
#
# COMPACT_ATOMS: atom_id res chain seq x y z
N MET A 1 -4.55 13.44 17.13
CA MET A 1 -5.11 12.60 16.05
C MET A 1 -6.61 12.73 16.13
N HIS A 2 -7.25 13.40 15.15
CA HIS A 2 -8.72 13.40 15.08
C HIS A 2 -9.19 11.97 14.77
N ASP A 3 -10.35 11.63 15.34
CA ASP A 3 -10.96 10.30 15.49
C ASP A 3 -11.45 9.67 14.16
N ARG A 4 -10.63 9.74 13.10
CA ARG A 4 -10.95 9.11 11.82
C ARG A 4 -10.59 7.63 11.89
N ASP A 5 -11.55 6.77 11.54
CA ASP A 5 -11.32 5.35 11.41
C ASP A 5 -10.79 4.97 10.02
N LEU A 6 -10.31 3.74 9.89
CA LEU A 6 -9.77 3.18 8.65
C LEU A 6 -10.73 3.35 7.46
N LYS A 7 -12.03 3.15 7.66
CA LYS A 7 -13.02 3.18 6.58
C LYS A 7 -13.12 4.58 5.99
N GLN A 8 -13.12 5.60 6.84
CA GLN A 8 -13.20 6.98 6.39
C GLN A 8 -12.01 7.35 5.49
N PHE A 9 -10.78 6.98 5.86
CA PHE A 9 -9.61 7.23 5.01
C PHE A 9 -9.73 6.56 3.64
N ILE A 10 -10.15 5.29 3.59
CA ILE A 10 -10.28 4.55 2.33
C ILE A 10 -11.36 5.18 1.43
N VAL A 11 -12.48 5.66 1.98
CA VAL A 11 -13.51 6.36 1.21
C VAL A 11 -12.95 7.65 0.62
N GLU A 12 -12.27 8.48 1.42
CA GLU A 12 -11.69 9.73 0.93
C GLU A 12 -10.60 9.51 -0.14
N ILE A 13 -9.80 8.44 0.00
CA ILE A 13 -8.83 8.01 -1.02
C ILE A 13 -9.56 7.67 -2.32
N ARG A 14 -10.61 6.84 -2.25
CA ARG A 14 -11.40 6.45 -3.43
C ARG A 14 -12.01 7.64 -4.13
N ASP A 15 -12.67 8.52 -3.38
CA ASP A 15 -13.29 9.72 -3.93
C ASP A 15 -12.25 10.58 -4.66
N THR A 16 -11.05 10.71 -4.10
CA THR A 16 -9.94 11.45 -4.72
C THR A 16 -9.43 10.77 -5.99
N VAL A 17 -9.20 9.46 -5.96
CA VAL A 17 -8.68 8.70 -7.10
C VAL A 17 -9.71 8.64 -8.24
N ASP A 18 -10.97 8.33 -7.94
CA ASP A 18 -12.06 8.17 -8.91
C ASP A 18 -12.40 9.50 -9.59
N ALA A 19 -12.41 10.62 -8.86
CA ALA A 19 -12.62 11.95 -9.44
C ALA A 19 -11.54 12.32 -10.48
N HIS A 20 -10.37 11.70 -10.41
CA HIS A 20 -9.22 11.96 -11.27
C HIS A 20 -8.83 10.74 -12.12
N ALA A 21 -9.69 9.73 -12.20
CA ALA A 21 -9.48 8.58 -13.05
C ALA A 21 -9.76 8.96 -14.52
N SER A 22 -8.72 8.96 -15.35
CA SER A 22 -8.91 8.89 -16.81
C SER A 22 -9.40 7.49 -17.16
N ILE A 23 -10.41 7.39 -18.03
CA ILE A 23 -11.11 6.14 -18.40
C ILE A 23 -10.09 5.10 -18.88
N GLY A 24 -9.74 4.14 -18.02
CA GLY A 24 -8.76 3.08 -18.26
C GLY A 24 -9.24 1.73 -17.71
N ALA A 25 -9.01 0.67 -18.46
CA ALA A 25 -9.81 -0.57 -18.47
C ALA A 25 -9.77 -1.43 -17.20
N ARG A 26 -10.92 -2.03 -16.87
CA ARG A 26 -11.06 -3.13 -15.90
C ARG A 26 -10.29 -4.38 -16.37
N VAL A 27 -9.49 -4.95 -15.48
CA VAL A 27 -8.85 -6.25 -15.65
C VAL A 27 -9.87 -7.37 -15.38
N PRO A 28 -9.86 -8.52 -16.09
CA PRO A 28 -10.84 -9.57 -15.92
C PRO A 28 -10.53 -10.48 -14.72
N ASP A 29 -11.60 -10.90 -14.03
CA ASP A 29 -11.61 -11.93 -12.99
C ASP A 29 -11.21 -13.30 -13.54
N ASN A 30 -10.18 -13.91 -12.93
CA ASN A 30 -9.94 -15.36 -13.05
C ASN A 30 -9.97 -15.99 -11.66
N ALA A 31 -11.09 -16.64 -11.34
CA ALA A 31 -11.25 -17.38 -10.09
C ALA A 31 -10.46 -18.70 -10.15
N THR A 32 -9.48 -18.85 -9.25
CA THR A 32 -8.85 -20.14 -8.96
C THR A 32 -9.05 -20.46 -7.48
N HIS A 33 -9.57 -21.65 -7.19
CA HIS A 33 -9.85 -22.12 -5.84
C HIS A 33 -8.57 -22.29 -5.02
N ALA A 34 -8.37 -21.42 -4.03
CA ALA A 34 -7.32 -21.55 -3.03
C ALA A 34 -7.92 -21.88 -1.66
N ARG A 35 -7.20 -22.72 -0.89
CA ARG A 35 -7.56 -23.13 0.47
C ARG A 35 -7.78 -21.90 1.35
N SER A 36 -8.85 -21.91 2.15
CA SER A 36 -9.23 -20.78 2.99
C SER A 36 -8.16 -20.55 4.07
N LEU A 37 -7.40 -19.47 3.92
CA LEU A 37 -6.74 -18.85 5.07
C LEU A 37 -7.87 -18.44 6.03
N SER A 38 -7.76 -18.80 7.31
CA SER A 38 -8.70 -18.30 8.31
C SER A 38 -8.57 -16.77 8.33
N VAL A 39 -9.59 -16.08 7.83
CA VAL A 39 -9.66 -14.62 7.81
C VAL A 39 -9.55 -14.14 9.25
N SER A 40 -8.43 -13.50 9.61
CA SER A 40 -8.31 -12.85 10.91
C SER A 40 -9.30 -11.68 10.96
N SER A 41 -9.68 -11.24 12.16
CA SER A 41 -10.53 -10.06 12.32
C SER A 41 -9.95 -8.82 11.64
N GLU A 42 -8.62 -8.73 11.52
CA GLU A 42 -7.90 -7.64 10.85
C GLU A 42 -8.05 -7.70 9.33
N THR A 43 -7.92 -8.89 8.72
CA THR A 43 -8.18 -9.05 7.27
C THR A 43 -9.63 -8.75 6.94
N ALA A 44 -10.58 -9.15 7.78
CA ALA A 44 -12.00 -8.82 7.59
C ALA A 44 -12.25 -7.31 7.68
N ALA A 45 -11.63 -6.62 8.64
CA ALA A 45 -11.73 -5.17 8.77
C ALA A 45 -11.11 -4.44 7.56
N TRP A 46 -9.96 -4.91 7.06
CA TRP A 46 -9.32 -4.40 5.86
C TRP A 46 -10.18 -4.57 4.60
N PHE A 47 -10.70 -5.78 4.36
CA PHE A 47 -11.61 -6.04 3.25
C PHE A 47 -12.89 -5.21 3.36
N ASN A 48 -13.44 -5.05 4.56
CA ASN A 48 -14.60 -4.20 4.77
C ASN A 48 -14.28 -2.72 4.48
N ALA A 49 -13.10 -2.24 4.89
CA ALA A 49 -12.64 -0.89 4.57
C ALA A 49 -12.58 -0.66 3.05
N LEU A 50 -12.08 -1.66 2.32
CA LEU A 50 -12.00 -1.69 0.86
C LEU A 50 -13.29 -2.17 0.16
N ASP A 51 -14.43 -2.31 0.83
CA ASP A 51 -15.68 -2.81 0.22
C ASP A 51 -15.54 -4.13 -0.57
N ASN A 52 -14.59 -4.98 -0.19
CA ASN A 52 -14.26 -6.22 -0.88
C ASN A 52 -13.76 -6.06 -2.33
N VAL A 53 -13.21 -4.89 -2.67
CA VAL A 53 -12.69 -4.58 -4.01
C VAL A 53 -11.27 -4.03 -3.89
N ASP A 54 -10.38 -4.50 -4.76
CA ASP A 54 -9.01 -3.99 -4.81
C ASP A 54 -9.00 -2.49 -5.12
N LEU A 55 -8.01 -1.78 -4.58
CA LEU A 55 -7.84 -0.35 -4.76
C LEU A 55 -6.48 -0.08 -5.38
N SER A 56 -6.48 0.52 -6.58
CA SER A 56 -5.27 1.00 -7.25
C SER A 56 -5.06 2.47 -6.89
N ILE A 57 -3.92 2.79 -6.29
CA ILE A 57 -3.53 4.17 -5.95
C ILE A 57 -2.40 4.58 -6.89
N PRO A 58 -2.55 5.66 -7.68
CA PRO A 58 -1.47 6.18 -8.50
C PRO A 58 -0.23 6.51 -7.66
N TRP A 59 0.93 6.03 -8.10
CA TRP A 59 2.24 6.37 -7.50
C TRP A 59 3.17 6.99 -8.55
N THR A 60 4.41 7.27 -8.14
CA THR A 60 5.45 7.88 -9.00
C THR A 60 5.87 7.02 -10.19
N ALA A 61 6.01 5.70 -10.00
CA ALA A 61 6.52 4.77 -11.01
C ALA A 61 5.49 3.71 -11.45
N ASP A 62 4.80 3.08 -10.50
CA ASP A 62 3.77 2.05 -10.70
C ASP A 62 2.63 2.27 -9.71
N ASP A 63 1.41 1.83 -10.01
CA ASP A 63 0.32 1.93 -9.02
C ASP A 63 0.61 1.08 -7.77
N LEU A 64 0.28 1.62 -6.60
CA LEU A 64 0.14 0.83 -5.37
C LEU A 64 -1.20 0.11 -5.41
N LEU A 65 -1.16 -1.21 -5.58
CA LEU A 65 -2.34 -2.07 -5.58
C LEU A 65 -2.59 -2.63 -4.19
N LEU A 66 -3.72 -2.27 -3.58
CA LEU A 66 -4.20 -2.82 -2.32
C LEU A 66 -5.22 -3.93 -2.56
N TYR A 67 -5.00 -5.10 -1.96
CA TYR A 67 -5.86 -6.26 -2.06
C TYR A 67 -7.07 -6.12 -1.13
N GLY A 68 -8.23 -5.87 -1.73
CA GLY A 68 -9.51 -5.76 -1.03
C GLY A 68 -10.27 -7.08 -0.95
N ASN A 69 -9.82 -8.13 -1.63
CA ASN A 69 -10.54 -9.40 -1.67
C ASN A 69 -9.63 -10.63 -1.45
N GLN A 70 -10.25 -11.76 -1.07
CA GLN A 70 -9.53 -12.99 -0.73
C GLN A 70 -8.74 -13.57 -1.90
N ALA A 71 -9.23 -13.46 -3.15
CA ALA A 71 -8.55 -14.03 -4.30
C ALA A 71 -7.24 -13.29 -4.58
N SER A 72 -7.28 -11.95 -4.66
CA SER A 72 -6.09 -11.11 -4.86
C SER A 72 -5.09 -11.27 -3.74
N LEU A 73 -5.55 -11.26 -2.48
CA LEU A 73 -4.70 -11.48 -1.32
C LEU A 73 -4.00 -12.84 -1.40
N THR A 74 -4.71 -13.90 -1.79
CA THR A 74 -4.15 -15.25 -1.83
C THR A 74 -3.11 -15.42 -2.95
N ILE A 75 -3.35 -14.80 -4.11
CA ILE A 75 -2.40 -14.77 -5.23
C ILE A 75 -1.14 -14.00 -4.79
N GLY A 76 -1.31 -12.79 -4.25
CA GLY A 76 -0.20 -11.97 -3.75
C GLY A 76 0.61 -12.69 -2.68
N GLN A 77 -0.06 -13.22 -1.65
CA GLN A 77 0.58 -13.96 -0.56
C GLN A 77 1.43 -15.14 -1.05
N THR A 78 0.94 -15.88 -2.04
CA THR A 78 1.67 -17.03 -2.59
C THR A 78 2.91 -16.56 -3.33
N GLY A 79 2.82 -15.49 -4.11
CA GLY A 79 3.91 -14.96 -4.92
C GLY A 79 5.14 -14.54 -4.12
N TYR A 80 4.96 -14.09 -2.87
CA TYR A 80 6.06 -13.64 -2.01
C TYR A 80 6.68 -14.73 -1.12
N ARG A 81 5.96 -15.82 -0.90
CA ARG A 81 6.40 -16.89 0.02
C ARG A 81 7.35 -17.89 -0.62
N VAL A 82 7.32 -18.01 -1.94
CA VAL A 82 8.06 -19.06 -2.67
C VAL A 82 8.84 -18.48 -3.85
N ASP A 83 9.92 -19.15 -4.24
CA ASP A 83 10.68 -18.85 -5.44
C ASP A 83 10.00 -19.45 -6.70
N ALA A 84 10.61 -19.22 -7.87
CA ALA A 84 10.12 -19.72 -9.15
C ALA A 84 10.02 -21.26 -9.23
N SER A 85 10.73 -21.99 -8.37
CA SER A 85 10.67 -23.45 -8.26
C SER A 85 9.61 -23.93 -7.26
N GLY A 86 8.94 -23.01 -6.55
CA GLY A 86 7.99 -23.31 -5.49
C GLY A 86 8.65 -23.57 -4.14
N CYS A 87 9.96 -23.39 -4.00
CA CYS A 87 10.67 -23.52 -2.73
C CYS A 87 10.44 -22.27 -1.88
N ARG A 88 10.33 -22.44 -0.56
CA ARG A 88 10.13 -21.29 0.34
C ARG A 88 11.33 -20.35 0.32
N LEU A 89 11.06 -19.06 0.21
CA LEU A 89 12.08 -18.02 0.35
C LEU A 89 12.47 -17.87 1.84
N SER A 90 13.76 -17.82 2.11
CA SER A 90 14.28 -17.59 3.46
C SER A 90 13.91 -16.18 3.95
N GLY A 91 13.49 -16.07 5.21
CA GLY A 91 13.11 -14.79 5.82
C GLY A 91 11.64 -14.40 5.63
N TRP A 92 10.87 -15.12 4.82
CA TRP A 92 9.41 -14.95 4.79
C TRP A 92 8.75 -15.67 5.96
N HIS A 93 7.91 -14.97 6.72
CA HIS A 93 7.16 -15.56 7.83
C HIS A 93 5.73 -15.94 7.43
N ASP A 94 5.21 -17.05 7.98
CA ASP A 94 3.90 -17.59 7.60
C ASP A 94 2.71 -16.78 8.18
N ASP A 95 2.96 -15.96 9.19
CA ASP A 95 1.97 -15.11 9.87
C ASP A 95 1.92 -13.69 9.27
N TRP A 96 2.75 -13.40 8.27
CA TRP A 96 2.72 -12.15 7.52
C TRP A 96 1.62 -12.18 6.47
N ILE A 97 0.83 -11.11 6.41
CA ILE A 97 -0.27 -10.96 5.47
C ILE A 97 0.07 -9.85 4.48
N VAL A 98 0.11 -10.17 3.19
CA VAL A 98 0.34 -9.18 2.14
C VAL A 98 -0.94 -8.40 1.88
N LEU A 99 -0.96 -7.11 2.24
CA LEU A 99 -2.08 -6.20 2.02
C LEU A 99 -2.14 -5.66 0.60
N GLY A 100 -1.01 -5.66 -0.10
CA GLY A 100 -0.88 -5.07 -1.43
C GLY A 100 0.55 -5.10 -1.93
N GLN A 101 0.79 -4.51 -3.10
CA GLN A 101 2.12 -4.37 -3.66
C GLN A 101 2.24 -3.19 -4.62
N MET A 102 3.48 -2.78 -4.86
CA MET A 102 3.85 -1.77 -5.83
C MET A 102 5.07 -2.25 -6.62
N GLY A 103 4.91 -2.52 -7.93
CA GLY A 103 6.03 -2.94 -8.78
C GLY A 103 6.77 -4.21 -8.31
N GLY A 104 6.12 -5.07 -7.52
CA GLY A 104 6.74 -6.23 -6.87
C GLY A 104 7.15 -6.00 -5.42
N ASP A 105 7.05 -4.79 -4.87
CA ASP A 105 7.37 -4.48 -3.48
C ASP A 105 6.16 -4.72 -2.56
N PRO A 106 6.22 -5.66 -1.60
CA PRO A 106 5.07 -6.00 -0.77
C PRO A 106 4.81 -4.97 0.33
N VAL A 107 3.51 -4.67 0.53
CA VAL A 107 3.01 -4.07 1.78
C VAL A 107 2.44 -5.18 2.64
N ILE A 108 2.93 -5.29 3.88
CA ILE A 108 2.68 -6.42 4.77
C ILE A 108 2.06 -5.92 6.06
N VAL A 109 1.06 -6.62 6.61
CA VAL A 109 0.67 -6.49 8.01
C VAL A 109 1.11 -7.71 8.79
N VAL A 110 1.64 -7.48 9.99
CA VAL A 110 2.12 -8.53 10.90
C VAL A 110 1.22 -8.65 12.13
N PRO A 111 1.28 -9.75 12.91
CA PRO A 111 0.29 -10.04 13.96
C PRO A 111 0.12 -9.00 15.08
N ASN A 112 1.09 -8.10 15.28
CA ASN A 112 0.97 -7.01 16.24
C ASN A 112 0.28 -5.76 15.65
N GLY A 113 -0.13 -5.80 14.39
CA GLY A 113 -0.79 -4.73 13.66
C GLY A 113 0.16 -3.81 12.88
N ASP A 114 1.48 -3.90 13.06
CA ASP A 114 2.45 -3.07 12.34
C ASP A 114 2.34 -3.33 10.82
N VAL A 115 2.46 -2.26 10.03
CA VAL A 115 2.53 -2.33 8.57
C VAL A 115 3.98 -2.16 8.15
N LEU A 116 4.46 -3.11 7.36
CA LEU A 116 5.82 -3.16 6.84
C LEU A 116 5.84 -3.00 5.31
N PHE A 117 6.98 -2.55 4.81
CA PHE A 117 7.29 -2.42 3.40
C PHE A 117 8.68 -2.97 3.14
N ASP A 118 8.88 -3.65 2.03
CA ASP A 118 10.21 -4.08 1.58
C ASP A 118 10.34 -3.92 0.07
N ARG A 119 11.59 -3.84 -0.41
CA ARG A 119 11.86 -3.81 -1.84
C ARG A 119 12.25 -5.21 -2.32
N HIS A 120 11.65 -5.64 -3.42
CA HIS A 120 12.03 -6.90 -4.05
C HIS A 120 13.47 -6.85 -4.59
N GLY A 121 14.07 -8.02 -4.81
CA GLY A 121 15.39 -8.13 -5.44
C GLY A 121 16.60 -8.02 -4.51
N ALA A 122 16.41 -7.79 -3.20
CA ALA A 122 17.50 -7.74 -2.21
C ALA A 122 18.11 -9.10 -1.85
N GLY A 123 17.59 -10.21 -2.40
CA GLY A 123 18.08 -11.58 -2.13
C GLY A 123 17.60 -12.18 -0.80
N ALA A 124 17.03 -11.38 0.09
CA ALA A 124 16.31 -11.80 1.29
C ALA A 124 15.25 -10.74 1.63
N TRP A 125 14.20 -11.14 2.37
CA TRP A 125 13.20 -10.22 2.88
C TRP A 125 13.66 -9.62 4.21
N THR A 126 13.78 -8.29 4.26
CA THR A 126 14.09 -7.49 5.45
C THR A 126 13.15 -6.28 5.55
N PRO A 127 11.83 -6.53 5.67
CA PRO A 127 10.84 -5.46 5.63
C PRO A 127 11.03 -4.46 6.77
N LEU A 128 10.88 -3.19 6.44
CA LEU A 128 10.94 -2.08 7.38
C LEU A 128 9.53 -1.63 7.74
N ARG A 129 9.31 -1.25 8.99
CA ARG A 129 8.00 -0.73 9.39
C ARG A 129 7.75 0.62 8.72
N VAL A 130 6.63 0.73 8.02
CA VAL A 130 6.16 1.93 7.34
C VAL A 130 5.01 2.62 8.09
N ALA A 131 4.29 1.88 8.95
CA ALA A 131 3.32 2.47 9.86
C ALA A 131 3.07 1.58 11.10
N PRO A 132 2.66 2.15 12.26
CA PRO A 132 2.32 1.37 13.46
C PRO A 132 1.01 0.58 13.36
N SER A 133 0.15 0.94 12.41
CA SER A 133 -1.12 0.24 12.17
C SER A 133 -1.64 0.51 10.77
N VAL A 134 -2.59 -0.32 10.34
CA VAL A 134 -3.31 -0.15 9.07
C VAL A 134 -4.03 1.19 8.99
N THR A 135 -4.54 1.72 10.11
CA THR A 135 -5.16 3.05 10.16
C THR A 135 -4.14 4.17 9.95
N TYR A 136 -2.96 4.08 10.59
CA TYR A 136 -1.87 5.03 10.35
C TYR A 136 -1.38 4.98 8.90
N PHE A 137 -1.27 3.78 8.33
CA PHE A 137 -0.91 3.61 6.92
C PHE A 137 -1.97 4.23 5.99
N ALA A 138 -3.26 3.98 6.23
CA ALA A 138 -4.34 4.58 5.45
C ALA A 138 -4.36 6.11 5.56
N HIS A 139 -4.02 6.68 6.72
CA HIS A 139 -3.88 8.13 6.87
C HIS A 139 -2.73 8.68 6.01
N ALA A 140 -1.58 8.01 5.99
CA ALA A 140 -0.44 8.40 5.15
C ALA A 140 -0.78 8.28 3.65
N LEU A 141 -1.47 7.22 3.23
CA LEU A 141 -1.97 7.08 1.86
C LEU A 141 -2.98 8.15 1.47
N TRP A 142 -3.85 8.56 2.40
CA TRP A 142 -4.77 9.66 2.17
C TRP A 142 -4.03 10.98 1.94
N ILE A 143 -2.99 11.28 2.74
CA ILE A 143 -2.13 12.45 2.53
C ILE A 143 -1.48 12.40 1.15
N TRP A 144 -0.94 11.24 0.75
CA TRP A 144 -0.39 11.03 -0.59
C TRP A 144 -1.43 11.34 -1.67
N CYS A 145 -2.63 10.76 -1.59
CA CYS A 145 -3.67 10.95 -2.61
C CYS A 145 -4.14 12.42 -2.69
N ASP A 146 -4.40 13.03 -1.54
CA ASP A 146 -4.83 14.43 -1.43
C ASP A 146 -3.80 15.38 -2.06
N LEU A 147 -2.51 15.15 -1.83
CA LEU A 147 -1.45 15.95 -2.44
C LEU A 147 -1.19 15.55 -3.90
N TYR A 148 -0.74 14.32 -4.15
CA TYR A 148 -0.28 13.87 -5.46
C TYR A 148 -1.40 13.89 -6.50
N VAL A 149 -2.55 13.30 -6.19
CA VAL A 149 -3.67 13.21 -7.14
C VAL A 149 -4.53 14.46 -7.10
N GLY A 150 -4.92 14.93 -5.90
CA GLY A 150 -5.80 16.09 -5.75
C GLY A 150 -5.11 17.41 -6.08
N LYS A 151 -4.22 17.86 -5.19
CA LYS A 151 -3.63 19.21 -5.26
C LYS A 151 -2.68 19.39 -6.44
N TYR A 152 -1.80 18.43 -6.70
CA TYR A 152 -0.75 18.51 -7.71
C TYR A 152 -1.14 17.81 -9.02
N SER A 153 -2.31 17.17 -9.11
CA SER A 153 -2.81 16.56 -10.35
C SER A 153 -1.79 15.65 -11.05
N ARG A 154 -1.00 14.93 -10.25
CA ARG A 154 0.10 14.03 -10.65
C ARG A 154 1.30 14.71 -11.35
N ASP A 155 1.33 16.04 -11.39
CA ASP A 155 2.44 16.85 -11.93
C ASP A 155 3.35 17.32 -10.79
N ILE A 156 4.19 16.41 -10.30
CA ILE A 156 5.15 16.69 -9.22
C ILE A 156 6.61 16.70 -9.68
N PHE A 157 6.90 16.35 -10.92
CA PHE A 157 8.26 16.33 -11.46
C PHE A 157 8.57 17.62 -12.20
N ASP A 158 9.79 18.12 -12.06
CA ASP A 158 10.29 19.20 -12.91
C ASP A 158 10.88 18.67 -14.23
N ASP A 159 11.44 19.59 -15.03
CA ASP A 159 12.01 19.25 -16.34
C ASP A 159 13.27 18.37 -16.26
N SER A 160 13.85 18.21 -15.06
CA SER A 160 14.98 17.31 -14.78
C SER A 160 14.53 15.94 -14.26
N TYR A 161 13.22 15.69 -14.20
CA TYR A 161 12.60 14.52 -13.58
C TYR A 161 12.87 14.42 -12.07
N GLU A 162 13.18 15.54 -11.41
CA GLU A 162 13.26 15.61 -9.95
C GLU A 162 11.91 16.00 -9.36
N ILE A 163 11.60 15.50 -8.15
CA ILE A 163 10.39 15.91 -7.44
C ILE A 163 10.52 17.38 -7.04
N ARG A 164 9.54 18.20 -7.44
CA ARG A 164 9.48 19.64 -7.15
C ARG A 164 9.60 19.89 -5.63
N PRO A 165 10.50 20.77 -5.18
CA PRO A 165 10.73 21.03 -3.75
C PRO A 165 9.46 21.38 -2.96
N ALA A 166 8.56 22.16 -3.56
CA ALA A 166 7.31 22.55 -2.91
C ALA A 166 6.40 21.36 -2.55
N PHE A 167 6.35 20.33 -3.41
CA PHE A 167 5.62 19.10 -3.11
C PHE A 167 6.33 18.33 -2.00
N LEU A 168 7.66 18.20 -2.11
CA LEU A 168 8.48 17.44 -1.16
C LEU A 168 8.38 18.01 0.26
N GLU A 169 8.49 19.33 0.42
CA GLU A 169 8.36 20.01 1.72
C GLU A 169 6.98 19.77 2.36
N GLU A 170 5.91 19.88 1.57
CA GLU A 170 4.55 19.73 2.08
C GLU A 170 4.22 18.28 2.46
N ILE A 171 4.64 17.31 1.63
CA ILE A 171 4.40 15.91 1.95
C ILE A 171 5.23 15.46 3.15
N GLN A 172 6.49 15.89 3.26
CA GLN A 172 7.32 15.60 4.43
C GLN A 172 6.70 16.17 5.71
N SER A 173 6.19 17.41 5.66
CA SER A 173 5.51 18.03 6.81
C SER A 173 4.28 17.23 7.23
N ARG A 174 3.38 16.91 6.30
CA ARG A 174 2.12 16.22 6.63
C ARG A 174 2.33 14.77 7.05
N ILE A 175 3.25 14.05 6.41
CA ILE A 175 3.60 12.68 6.80
C ILE A 175 4.28 12.66 8.17
N GLY A 176 5.15 13.63 8.47
CA GLY A 176 5.79 13.77 9.79
C GLY A 176 4.80 14.08 10.92
N GLU A 177 3.68 14.74 10.63
CA GLU A 177 2.59 14.91 11.60
C GLU A 177 1.72 13.65 11.77
N ALA A 178 1.66 12.80 10.74
CA ALA A 178 0.80 11.63 10.71
C ALA A 178 1.46 10.35 11.25
N LEU A 179 2.78 10.20 11.06
CA LEU A 179 3.54 8.99 11.40
C LEU A 179 4.67 9.32 12.38
N PRO A 180 5.10 8.35 13.22
CA PRO A 180 6.36 8.49 13.97
C PRO A 180 7.55 8.70 13.03
N ASP A 181 8.55 9.48 13.45
CA ASP A 181 9.70 9.88 12.62
C ASP A 181 10.37 8.73 11.86
N ALA A 182 10.58 7.59 12.53
CA ALA A 182 11.21 6.42 11.91
C ALA A 182 10.34 5.81 10.80
N ASP A 183 9.03 5.77 11.01
CA ASP A 183 8.07 5.21 10.06
C ASP A 183 7.82 6.19 8.90
N ALA A 184 7.76 7.50 9.19
CA ALA A 184 7.72 8.57 8.20
C ALA A 184 8.92 8.50 7.24
N ALA A 185 10.13 8.28 7.76
CA ALA A 185 11.33 8.11 6.93
C ALA A 185 11.25 6.89 6.00
N VAL A 186 10.60 5.80 6.42
CA VAL A 186 10.36 4.63 5.57
C VAL A 186 9.29 4.93 4.52
N PHE A 187 8.22 5.63 4.88
CA PHE A 187 7.19 6.06 3.93
C PHE A 187 7.77 6.97 2.84
N MET A 188 8.65 7.91 3.21
CA MET A 188 9.33 8.75 2.22
C MET A 188 10.21 7.94 1.26
N LYS A 189 10.90 6.90 1.74
CA LYS A 189 11.64 5.97 0.86
C LYS A 189 10.72 5.15 -0.04
N MET A 190 9.48 4.89 0.37
CA MET A 190 8.49 4.24 -0.49
C MET A 190 8.09 5.16 -1.67
N ILE A 191 8.11 6.49 -1.49
CA ILE A 191 7.82 7.47 -2.55
C ILE A 191 8.96 7.58 -3.57
N ASP A 192 10.20 7.67 -3.09
CA ASP A 192 11.37 8.02 -3.91
C ASP A 192 11.80 6.93 -4.92
N GLY A 193 11.31 5.69 -4.77
CA GLY A 193 11.69 4.56 -5.64
C GLY A 193 13.06 3.94 -5.34
#